data_AF-A0A659UNF8-F1
#
_entry.id   AF-A0A659UNF8-F1
#
_cell.length_a   1.000
_cell.length_b   1.000
_cell.length_c   1.000
_cell.angle_alpha   90.00
_cell.angle_beta   90.00
_cell.angle_gamma   90.00
#
_symmetry.space_group_name_H-M   'P 1'
#
loop_
_entity.id
_entity.type
_entity.pdbx_description
1 polymer ?
#
loop_
_entity_poly.entity_id
_entity_poly.type
_entity_poly.pdbx_seq_one_letter_code
_entity_poly.pdbx_strand_id
1 'polypeptide(L)'
;AELPKIFAATGTIFVYATTEPHEALLLGGNTATLSEGRITQFGPTIDVFRKPVDLVTARTFADPPLNSIVLAKKGADFLLEGGVKLPVPAELVGIADTNYTIGFQPHHLSLDRPNASAVPVRAK
;
A
#
# COMPACT_ATOMS: atom_id res chain seq x y z
N ALA A 1 21.19 -1.19 -14.40
CA ALA A 1 21.12 -2.47 -13.65
C ALA A 1 21.44 -3.63 -14.58
N GLU A 2 22.48 -4.41 -14.29
CA GLU A 2 22.85 -5.60 -15.08
C GLU A 2 22.28 -6.91 -14.52
N LEU A 3 22.00 -6.95 -13.21
CA LEU A 3 21.52 -8.16 -12.50
C LEU A 3 20.29 -8.84 -13.13
N PRO A 4 19.19 -8.14 -13.49
CA PRO A 4 18.04 -8.79 -14.12
C PRO A 4 18.39 -9.45 -15.46
N LYS A 5 19.29 -8.83 -16.24
CA LYS A 5 19.71 -9.35 -17.54
C LYS A 5 20.58 -10.61 -17.39
N ILE A 6 21.47 -10.61 -16.39
CA ILE A 6 22.29 -11.78 -16.05
C ILE A 6 21.37 -12.92 -15.60
N PHE A 7 20.38 -12.65 -14.75
CA PHE A 7 19.46 -13.68 -14.26
C PHE A 7 18.60 -14.29 -15.37
N ALA A 8 18.11 -13.47 -16.30
CA ALA A 8 17.34 -13.97 -17.43
C ALA A 8 18.18 -14.87 -18.37
N ALA A 9 19.49 -14.61 -18.49
CA ALA A 9 20.37 -15.31 -19.42
C ALA A 9 20.83 -16.70 -18.93
N THR A 10 20.82 -16.98 -17.61
CA THR A 10 21.36 -18.24 -17.06
C THR A 10 20.36 -19.40 -17.07
N GLY A 11 19.07 -19.14 -17.23
CA GLY A 11 18.02 -20.18 -17.17
C GLY A 11 17.89 -20.86 -15.79
N THR A 12 18.47 -20.27 -14.74
CA THR A 12 18.46 -20.79 -13.37
C THR A 12 17.35 -20.17 -12.53
N ILE A 13 16.95 -20.88 -11.46
CA ILE A 13 16.04 -20.33 -10.45
C ILE A 13 16.85 -19.46 -9.48
N PHE A 14 16.39 -18.22 -9.27
CA PHE A 14 16.96 -17.30 -8.29
C PHE A 14 15.99 -17.09 -7.13
N VAL A 15 16.52 -17.15 -5.91
CA VAL A 15 15.84 -16.69 -4.70
C VAL A 15 16.69 -15.56 -4.13
N TYR A 16 16.12 -14.36 -4.10
CA TYR A 16 16.80 -13.15 -3.67
C TYR A 16 16.05 -12.55 -2.47
N ALA A 17 16.79 -12.25 -1.41
CA ALA A 17 16.27 -11.61 -0.21
C ALA A 17 16.72 -10.15 -0.18
N THR A 18 15.77 -9.25 0.03
CA THR A 18 16.02 -7.80 0.14
C THR A 18 15.11 -7.19 1.18
N THR A 19 15.58 -6.12 1.80
CA THR A 19 14.79 -5.24 2.67
C THR A 19 14.23 -4.04 1.92
N GLU A 20 14.54 -3.89 0.64
CA GLU A 20 14.17 -2.75 -0.17
C GLU A 20 13.08 -3.11 -1.20
N PRO A 21 11.84 -2.60 -1.04
CA PRO A 21 10.75 -2.76 -2.00
C PRO A 21 11.14 -2.51 -3.46
N HIS A 22 11.98 -1.49 -3.69
CA HIS A 22 12.37 -1.06 -5.02
C HIS A 22 13.14 -2.17 -5.76
N GLU A 23 13.99 -2.93 -5.07
CA GLU A 23 14.75 -4.02 -5.68
C GLU A 23 13.84 -5.15 -6.13
N ALA A 24 12.85 -5.52 -5.29
CA ALA A 24 11.86 -6.51 -5.65
C ALA A 24 11.06 -6.07 -6.90
N LEU A 25 10.62 -4.80 -6.94
CA LEU A 25 9.92 -4.24 -8.10
C LEU A 25 10.77 -4.24 -9.38
N LEU A 26 12.08 -3.97 -9.26
CA LEU A 26 13.02 -4.00 -10.39
C LEU A 26 13.31 -5.41 -10.90
N LEU A 27 13.40 -6.39 -10.00
CA LEU A 27 13.64 -7.79 -10.35
C LEU A 27 12.38 -8.46 -10.92
N GLY A 28 11.20 -8.05 -10.45
CA GLY A 28 9.92 -8.61 -10.85
C GLY A 28 9.75 -10.08 -10.45
N GLY A 29 8.95 -10.81 -11.22
CA GLY A 29 8.62 -12.21 -10.92
C GLY A 29 7.58 -12.33 -9.80
N ASN A 30 7.85 -13.20 -8.83
CA ASN A 30 7.02 -13.40 -7.65
C ASN A 30 7.75 -12.91 -6.41
N THR A 31 7.03 -12.27 -5.50
CA THR A 31 7.55 -11.77 -4.22
C THR A 31 6.79 -12.42 -3.07
N ALA A 32 7.53 -12.90 -2.06
CA ALA A 32 6.99 -13.21 -0.75
C ALA A 32 7.37 -12.05 0.19
N THR A 33 6.38 -11.38 0.79
CA THR A 33 6.63 -10.43 1.89
C THR A 33 6.67 -11.19 3.21
N LEU A 34 7.60 -10.83 4.09
CA LEU A 34 7.77 -11.49 5.39
C LEU A 34 7.62 -10.48 6.54
N SER A 35 6.96 -10.90 7.60
CA SER A 35 6.89 -10.18 8.88
C SER A 35 6.98 -11.18 10.01
N GLU A 36 7.86 -10.94 10.99
CA GLU A 36 8.02 -11.78 12.18
C GLU A 36 8.18 -13.29 11.87
N GLY A 37 8.98 -13.61 10.83
CA GLY A 37 9.24 -14.98 10.41
C GLY A 37 8.07 -15.67 9.67
N ARG A 38 7.01 -14.93 9.32
CA ARG A 38 5.85 -15.45 8.58
C ARG A 38 5.70 -14.76 7.23
N ILE A 39 5.33 -15.51 6.20
CA ILE A 39 4.91 -14.95 4.91
C ILE A 39 3.56 -14.27 5.11
N THR A 40 3.46 -13.00 4.74
CA THR A 40 2.20 -12.24 4.82
C THR A 40 1.43 -12.32 3.50
N GLN A 41 2.14 -12.30 2.37
CA GLN A 41 1.60 -12.50 1.05
C GLN A 41 2.66 -13.07 0.10
N PHE A 42 2.23 -13.88 -0.86
CA PHE A 42 3.06 -14.36 -1.96
C PHE A 42 2.29 -14.26 -3.28
N GLY A 43 2.94 -13.77 -4.33
CA GLY A 43 2.33 -13.68 -5.66
C GLY A 43 3.13 -12.81 -6.62
N PRO A 44 2.56 -12.46 -7.79
CA PRO A 44 3.19 -11.55 -8.73
C PRO A 44 3.59 -10.26 -8.05
N THR A 45 4.85 -9.85 -8.19
CA THR A 45 5.43 -8.72 -7.46
C THR A 45 4.58 -7.45 -7.52
N ILE A 46 4.04 -7.14 -8.70
CA ILE A 46 3.21 -5.95 -8.91
C ILE A 46 1.86 -6.03 -8.20
N ASP A 47 1.29 -7.22 -8.05
CA ASP A 47 0.02 -7.44 -7.34
C ASP A 47 0.23 -7.31 -5.83
N VAL A 48 1.32 -7.86 -5.30
CA VAL A 48 1.66 -7.70 -3.87
C VAL A 48 1.87 -6.22 -3.53
N PHE A 49 2.49 -5.44 -4.43
CA PHE A 49 2.67 -4.00 -4.24
C PHE A 49 1.38 -3.18 -4.39
N ARG A 50 0.57 -3.42 -5.44
CA ARG A 50 -0.60 -2.60 -5.76
C ARG A 50 -1.89 -3.04 -5.07
N LYS A 51 -1.99 -4.32 -4.73
CA LYS A 51 -3.16 -4.96 -4.13
C LYS A 51 -2.73 -5.84 -2.96
N PRO A 52 -2.10 -5.24 -1.93
CA PRO A 52 -1.76 -5.99 -0.73
C PRO A 52 -3.03 -6.54 -0.08
N VAL A 53 -2.99 -7.80 0.37
CA VAL A 53 -4.16 -8.47 0.98
C VAL A 53 -4.45 -7.99 2.40
N ASP A 54 -3.46 -7.40 3.06
CA ASP A 54 -3.59 -6.85 4.40
C ASP A 54 -2.65 -5.65 4.63
N LEU A 55 -2.85 -4.97 5.75
CA LEU A 55 -2.08 -3.80 6.13
C LEU A 55 -0.62 -4.14 6.47
N VAL A 56 -0.35 -5.35 6.95
CA VAL A 56 1.03 -5.78 7.27
C VAL A 56 1.83 -5.88 5.98
N THR A 57 1.31 -6.56 4.96
CA THR A 57 1.90 -6.66 3.64
C THR A 57 2.07 -5.28 3.01
N ALA A 58 1.04 -4.43 3.07
CA ALA A 58 1.12 -3.07 2.54
C ALA A 58 2.24 -2.26 3.20
N ARG A 59 2.46 -2.42 4.51
CA ARG A 59 3.55 -1.75 5.25
C ARG A 59 4.91 -2.36 4.92
N THR A 60 5.02 -3.68 4.87
CA THR A 60 6.26 -4.39 4.55
C THR A 60 6.76 -4.04 3.15
N PHE A 61 5.86 -3.85 2.19
CA PHE A 61 6.22 -3.56 0.80
C PHE A 61 6.21 -2.06 0.45
N ALA A 62 6.25 -1.16 1.44
CA ALA A 62 6.23 0.28 1.23
C ALA A 62 7.59 0.95 1.51
N ASP A 63 8.06 1.72 0.53
CA ASP A 63 9.18 2.66 0.68
C ASP A 63 8.92 3.90 -0.21
N PRO A 64 8.76 5.12 0.35
CA PRO A 64 8.81 5.44 1.78
C PRO A 64 7.67 4.80 2.59
N PRO A 65 7.75 4.79 3.93
CA PRO A 65 6.79 4.10 4.78
C PRO A 65 5.33 4.48 4.49
N LEU A 66 4.45 3.47 4.51
CA LEU A 66 3.01 3.66 4.31
C LEU A 66 2.43 4.55 5.41
N ASN A 67 1.71 5.61 5.01
CA ASN A 67 0.93 6.39 5.96
C ASN A 67 -0.35 5.64 6.32
N SER A 68 -0.80 5.76 7.58
CA SER A 68 -2.06 5.17 8.01
C SER A 68 -2.81 6.08 8.96
N ILE A 69 -4.14 6.15 8.79
CA ILE A 69 -5.05 6.87 9.69
C ILE A 69 -6.21 5.96 10.09
N VAL A 70 -6.72 6.15 11.30
CA VAL A 70 -7.95 5.50 11.77
C VAL A 70 -9.09 6.50 11.63
N LEU A 71 -10.21 6.03 11.10
CA LEU A 71 -11.41 6.84 10.93
C LEU A 71 -12.68 6.02 11.18
N ALA A 72 -13.79 6.69 11.49
CA ALA A 72 -15.08 6.05 11.70
C ALA A 72 -15.95 6.20 10.45
N LYS A 73 -16.48 5.11 9.91
CA LYS A 73 -17.52 5.18 8.87
C LYS A 73 -18.87 5.48 9.52
N LYS A 74 -19.59 6.49 9.00
CA LYS A 74 -20.97 6.79 9.35
C LYS A 74 -21.76 7.14 8.09
N GLY A 75 -22.61 6.22 7.64
CA GLY A 75 -23.37 6.39 6.40
C GLY A 75 -22.44 6.57 5.19
N ALA A 76 -22.51 7.75 4.56
CA ALA A 76 -21.74 8.09 3.35
C ALA A 76 -20.38 8.76 3.62
N ASP A 77 -20.05 9.01 4.89
CA ASP A 77 -18.82 9.72 5.28
C ASP A 77 -17.90 8.83 6.12
N PHE A 78 -16.60 8.93 5.85
CA PHE A 78 -15.53 8.58 6.77
C PHE A 78 -15.17 9.81 7.61
N LEU A 79 -15.17 9.67 8.93
CA LEU A 79 -14.91 10.74 9.90
C LEU A 79 -13.53 10.56 10.53
N LEU A 80 -12.64 11.52 10.27
CA LEU A 80 -11.34 11.59 10.90
C LEU A 80 -11.40 12.39 12.22
N GLU A 81 -10.46 12.13 13.12
CA GLU A 81 -10.22 13.03 14.26
C GLU A 81 -10.00 14.48 13.79
N GLY A 82 -10.55 15.44 14.52
CA GLY A 82 -10.54 16.86 14.12
C GLY A 82 -11.70 17.29 13.21
N GLY A 83 -12.66 16.39 12.93
CA GLY A 83 -13.92 16.73 12.25
C GLY A 83 -13.84 16.73 10.72
N VAL A 84 -12.74 16.24 10.13
CA VAL A 84 -12.60 16.10 8.68
C VAL A 84 -13.50 14.96 8.18
N LYS A 85 -14.25 15.25 7.12
CA LYS A 85 -15.10 14.29 6.44
C LYS A 85 -14.51 13.92 5.09
N LEU A 86 -14.34 12.62 4.87
CA LEU A 86 -13.92 12.04 3.62
C LEU A 86 -15.12 11.28 3.02
N PRO A 87 -15.48 11.50 1.75
CA PRO A 87 -16.56 10.73 1.15
C PRO A 87 -16.17 9.25 1.07
N VAL A 88 -17.10 8.35 1.43
CA VAL A 88 -16.92 6.92 1.24
C VAL A 88 -16.97 6.62 -0.28
N PRO A 89 -15.94 5.96 -0.86
CA PRO A 89 -15.97 5.55 -2.26
C PRO A 89 -17.19 4.69 -2.57
N ALA A 90 -17.74 4.81 -3.77
CA ALA A 90 -18.98 4.11 -4.17
C ALA A 90 -18.91 2.59 -3.93
N GLU A 91 -17.74 1.99 -4.16
CA GLU A 91 -17.45 0.56 -3.96
C GLU A 91 -17.51 0.13 -2.48
N LEU A 92 -17.39 1.09 -1.55
CA LEU A 92 -17.32 0.87 -0.11
C LEU A 92 -18.59 1.31 0.63
N VAL A 93 -19.62 1.79 -0.06
CA VAL A 93 -20.87 2.28 0.59
C VAL A 93 -21.54 1.19 1.43
N GLY A 94 -21.48 -0.07 0.97
CA GLY A 94 -22.14 -1.21 1.63
C GLY A 94 -21.42 -1.80 2.85
N ILE A 95 -20.23 -1.29 3.21
CA ILE A 95 -19.51 -1.80 4.39
C ILE A 95 -20.13 -1.27 5.68
N ALA A 96 -19.94 -2.00 6.79
CA ALA A 96 -20.52 -1.66 8.08
C ALA A 96 -20.05 -0.29 8.62
N ASP A 97 -20.90 0.36 9.42
CA ASP A 97 -20.51 1.58 10.14
C ASP A 97 -19.67 1.22 11.37
N THR A 98 -18.35 1.29 11.22
CA THR A 98 -17.35 0.98 12.25
C THR A 98 -16.05 1.75 11.99
N ASN A 99 -15.04 1.52 12.83
CA ASN A 99 -13.71 2.08 12.64
C ASN A 99 -12.94 1.29 11.58
N TYR A 100 -12.29 2.02 10.67
CA TYR A 100 -11.42 1.49 9.64
C TYR A 100 -10.06 2.16 9.69
N THR A 101 -9.03 1.41 9.31
CA THR A 101 -7.70 1.95 9.04
C THR A 101 -7.54 2.14 7.55
N ILE A 102 -7.24 3.36 7.11
CA ILE A 102 -6.87 3.65 5.72
C ILE A 102 -5.36 3.76 5.64
N GLY A 103 -4.75 2.98 4.74
CA GLY A 103 -3.36 3.11 4.33
C GLY A 103 -3.24 3.90 3.03
N PHE A 104 -2.26 4.79 2.91
CA PHE A 104 -1.99 5.52 1.67
C PHE A 104 -0.50 5.82 1.49
N GLN A 105 -0.05 5.83 0.24
CA GLN A 105 1.34 6.12 -0.09
C GLN A 105 1.64 7.62 0.06
N PRO A 106 2.86 8.02 0.44
CA PRO A 106 3.22 9.43 0.60
C PRO A 106 2.94 10.29 -0.63
N HIS A 107 3.13 9.76 -1.83
CA HIS A 107 2.88 10.48 -3.08
C HIS A 107 1.38 10.62 -3.46
N HIS A 108 0.46 10.13 -2.62
CA HIS A 108 -0.96 10.48 -2.72
C HIS A 108 -1.29 11.80 -2.02
N LEU A 109 -0.34 12.39 -1.29
CA LEU A 109 -0.48 13.71 -0.69
C LEU A 109 0.03 14.80 -1.66
N SER A 110 -0.63 15.95 -1.62
CA SER A 110 -0.23 17.15 -2.34
C SER A 110 -0.40 18.36 -1.42
N LEU A 111 0.48 19.35 -1.56
CA LEU A 111 0.37 20.62 -0.83
C LEU A 111 -0.76 21.50 -1.39
N ASP A 112 -1.00 21.40 -2.70
CA ASP A 112 -2.11 22.04 -3.39
C ASP A 112 -3.24 21.07 -3.61
N ARG A 113 -4.47 21.57 -3.75
CA ARG A 113 -5.65 20.75 -4.04
C ARG A 113 -5.58 20.23 -5.49
N PRO A 114 -5.30 18.92 -5.73
CA PRO A 114 -5.09 18.42 -7.10
C PRO A 114 -6.40 18.25 -7.88
N ASN A 115 -7.53 18.10 -7.20
CA ASN A 115 -8.84 17.93 -7.81
C ASN A 115 -9.98 18.31 -6.84
N ALA A 116 -11.21 18.40 -7.35
CA ALA A 116 -12.38 18.78 -6.58
C ALA A 116 -12.74 17.77 -5.46
N SER A 117 -12.39 16.49 -5.61
CA SER A 117 -12.63 15.47 -4.58
C SER A 117 -11.59 15.44 -3.46
N ALA A 118 -10.46 16.15 -3.61
CA ALA A 118 -9.41 16.17 -2.60
C ALA A 118 -9.90 16.86 -1.32
N VAL A 119 -9.62 16.22 -0.19
CA VAL A 119 -10.02 16.68 1.14
C VAL A 119 -8.77 17.17 1.88
N PRO A 120 -8.75 18.42 2.39
CA PRO A 120 -7.62 18.93 3.14
C PRO A 120 -7.53 18.26 4.50
N VAL A 121 -6.31 17.88 4.88
CA VAL A 121 -5.97 17.34 6.19
C VAL A 121 -4.81 18.15 6.78
N ARG A 122 -4.77 18.29 8.10
CA ARG A 122 -3.58 18.84 8.77
C ARG A 122 -2.64 17.69 9.10
N ALA A 123 -1.37 17.83 8.71
CA ALA A 123 -0.32 16.94 9.19
C ALA A 123 -0.19 17.08 10.72
N LYS A 124 0.19 15.97 11.37
CA LYS A 124 0.51 15.93 12.79
C LYS A 124 1.99 16.21 13.01
#